data_AF-A0A2V8R6M3-F1
#
_entry.id   AF-A0A2V8R6M3-F1
#
_cell.length_a   1.000
_cell.length_b   1.000
_cell.length_c   1.000
_cell.angle_alpha   90.00
_cell.angle_beta   90.00
_cell.angle_gamma   90.00
#
_symmetry.space_group_name_H-M   'P 1'
#
loop_
_entity.id
_entity.type
_entity.pdbx_description
1 polymer ?
#
loop_
_entity_poly.entity_id
_entity_poly.type
_entity_poly.pdbx_seq_one_letter_code
_entity_poly.pdbx_strand_id
1 'polypeptide(L)'
;MTNRVLALRKRFISMLCAGFVVFAGGLSGAALAAPQISPTLISTSTTTRAIALESVTMHAEPFSLASEGNFNAGDPRTRIEIFCMNLDFLAGETSISGNILVGDPNALTVDAEDAAHNHYPLKVEYVAQVPPLLDSQGNITTDFRGLYMVIVRLNDSMTSNLGDVLLRLSLHGMSSNRVRTAIGAIGGGPADDAGAVPTPAPANPPAPVTPLTLAQFQAQFSNPSMAAGPDGVRFLEQTTWGPSDSDLTHLRSIGMQAYLNEQFTTAPQFVDGPNNLSSNYPLTTLYPINFPVPCDANCLRDNYTLYPLQNQFITNTLSRPDQLRQRVSFAVH
;
A
#
# COMPACT_ATOMS: atom_id res chain seq x y z
N MET A 1 59.96 -36.58 12.03
CA MET A 1 58.58 -36.87 11.58
C MET A 1 57.63 -35.81 12.14
N THR A 2 57.62 -34.57 11.63
CA THR A 2 56.76 -33.51 12.20
C THR A 2 56.63 -32.29 11.29
N ASN A 3 56.45 -32.46 9.96
CA ASN A 3 56.19 -31.29 9.08
C ASN A 3 55.29 -31.56 7.86
N ARG A 4 54.77 -32.78 7.65
CA ARG A 4 53.90 -33.09 6.51
C ARG A 4 52.39 -33.03 6.80
N VAL A 5 51.98 -33.01 8.07
CA VAL A 5 50.55 -33.04 8.46
C VAL A 5 49.90 -31.65 8.44
N LEU A 6 50.67 -30.58 8.63
CA LEU A 6 50.13 -29.21 8.69
C LEU A 6 49.79 -28.62 7.30
N ALA A 7 50.50 -29.03 6.25
CA ALA A 7 50.29 -28.55 4.89
C ALA A 7 49.00 -29.13 4.25
N LEU A 8 48.57 -30.31 4.68
CA LEU A 8 47.37 -30.96 4.16
C LEU A 8 46.07 -30.35 4.72
N ARG A 9 46.09 -29.85 5.98
CA ARG A 9 44.93 -29.19 6.60
C ARG A 9 44.62 -27.81 6.01
N LYS A 10 45.64 -27.03 5.60
CA LYS A 10 45.42 -25.72 4.96
C LYS A 10 44.82 -25.84 3.55
N ARG A 11 45.14 -26.91 2.81
CA ARG A 11 44.57 -27.14 1.47
C ARG A 11 43.13 -27.65 1.50
N PHE A 12 42.74 -28.38 2.55
CA PHE A 12 41.35 -28.86 2.71
C PHE A 12 40.38 -27.73 3.09
N ILE A 13 40.81 -26.77 3.92
CA ILE A 13 39.98 -25.62 4.31
C ILE A 13 39.85 -24.61 3.14
N SER A 14 40.90 -24.45 2.32
CA SER A 14 40.83 -23.58 1.13
C SER A 14 39.93 -24.15 0.02
N MET A 15 39.79 -25.48 -0.10
CA MET A 15 38.85 -26.10 -1.05
C MET A 15 37.41 -26.09 -0.55
N LEU A 16 37.17 -26.16 0.77
CA LEU A 16 35.82 -26.04 1.33
C LEU A 16 35.24 -24.62 1.16
N CYS A 17 36.09 -23.58 1.23
CA CYS A 17 35.67 -22.20 0.98
C CYS A 17 35.55 -21.84 -0.51
N ALA A 18 36.26 -22.53 -1.40
CA ALA A 18 36.13 -22.34 -2.85
C ALA A 18 34.96 -23.14 -3.46
N GLY A 19 34.52 -24.23 -2.81
CA GLY A 19 33.34 -25.00 -3.21
C GLY A 19 32.00 -24.40 -2.79
N PHE A 20 32.00 -23.47 -1.82
CA PHE A 20 30.78 -22.79 -1.33
C PHE A 20 30.52 -21.42 -1.98
N VAL A 21 31.44 -20.93 -2.83
CA VAL A 21 31.35 -19.58 -3.45
C VAL A 21 30.95 -19.63 -4.94
N VAL A 22 30.71 -20.82 -5.52
CA VAL A 22 30.33 -20.99 -6.94
C VAL A 22 28.87 -21.45 -7.14
N PHE A 23 28.05 -21.45 -6.09
CA PHE A 23 26.59 -21.70 -6.20
C PHE A 23 25.73 -20.52 -5.70
N ALA A 24 26.24 -19.29 -5.85
CA ALA A 24 25.49 -18.05 -5.62
C ALA A 24 25.34 -17.23 -6.92
N GLY A 25 25.38 -17.90 -8.08
CA GLY A 25 25.22 -17.29 -9.40
C GLY A 25 24.03 -17.91 -10.14
N GLY A 26 22.94 -17.16 -10.21
CA GLY A 26 22.06 -17.19 -11.38
C GLY A 26 21.22 -18.45 -11.59
N LEU A 27 20.40 -18.82 -10.62
CA LEU A 27 19.05 -19.27 -10.95
C LEU A 27 18.10 -18.18 -10.47
N SER A 28 18.07 -17.09 -11.22
CA SER A 28 16.85 -16.31 -11.39
C SER A 28 15.83 -17.24 -12.04
N GLY A 29 15.26 -18.14 -11.24
CA GLY A 29 13.89 -18.53 -11.46
C GLY A 29 13.15 -17.20 -11.60
N ALA A 30 12.43 -17.03 -12.70
CA ALA A 30 11.50 -15.93 -12.79
C ALA A 30 10.73 -15.97 -11.47
N ALA A 31 10.99 -15.01 -10.59
CA ALA A 31 9.98 -14.62 -9.64
C ALA A 31 8.85 -14.27 -10.58
N LEU A 32 7.89 -15.18 -10.73
CA LEU A 32 6.58 -14.81 -11.23
C LEU A 32 6.28 -13.61 -10.36
N ALA A 33 6.26 -12.42 -10.97
CA ALA A 33 5.82 -11.23 -10.27
C ALA A 33 4.55 -11.68 -9.56
N ALA A 34 4.56 -11.62 -8.22
CA ALA A 34 3.36 -11.94 -7.46
C ALA A 34 2.24 -11.17 -8.16
N PRO A 35 1.10 -11.81 -8.50
CA PRO A 35 0.07 -11.14 -9.29
C PRO A 35 -0.15 -9.77 -8.68
N GLN A 36 0.11 -8.73 -9.46
CA GLN A 36 0.14 -7.37 -8.96
C GLN A 36 -1.28 -7.04 -8.53
N ILE A 37 -1.57 -7.22 -7.24
CA ILE A 37 -2.91 -7.01 -6.65
C ILE A 37 -3.25 -5.52 -6.66
N SER A 38 -2.23 -4.66 -6.71
CA SER A 38 -2.42 -3.23 -6.87
C SER A 38 -2.97 -2.89 -8.26
N PRO A 39 -3.85 -1.89 -8.37
CA PRO A 39 -4.28 -1.35 -9.64
C PRO A 39 -3.10 -1.00 -10.55
N THR A 40 -3.27 -1.16 -11.85
CA THR A 40 -2.23 -0.81 -12.83
C THR A 40 -2.79 0.13 -13.87
N LEU A 41 -2.30 1.37 -13.88
CA LEU A 41 -2.62 2.35 -14.91
C LEU A 41 -1.87 2.01 -16.20
N ILE A 42 -2.57 2.09 -17.34
CA ILE A 42 -2.04 1.71 -18.64
C ILE A 42 -1.33 2.89 -19.30
N SER A 43 -0.12 2.65 -19.80
CA SER A 43 0.66 3.62 -20.55
C SER A 43 0.91 3.17 -21.99
N THR A 44 1.52 4.04 -22.79
CA THR A 44 2.10 3.64 -24.08
C THR A 44 3.17 2.55 -23.90
N SER A 45 3.56 1.86 -24.97
CA SER A 45 4.59 0.82 -24.92
C SER A 45 6.02 1.35 -24.75
N THR A 46 6.25 2.63 -25.04
CA THR A 46 7.59 3.24 -25.06
C THR A 46 7.82 4.24 -23.93
N THR A 47 6.75 4.76 -23.31
CA THR A 47 6.81 5.76 -22.24
C THR A 47 5.74 5.50 -21.18
N THR A 48 5.91 6.08 -19.99
CA THR A 48 4.94 6.09 -18.88
C THR A 48 3.71 6.97 -19.15
N ARG A 49 3.62 7.59 -20.34
CA ARG A 49 2.49 8.41 -20.76
C ARG A 49 1.22 7.57 -20.87
N ALA A 50 0.17 8.00 -20.18
CA ALA A 50 -1.09 7.29 -20.08
C ALA A 50 -1.74 7.14 -21.46
N ILE A 51 -2.46 6.03 -21.66
CA ILE A 51 -3.51 6.01 -22.68
C ILE A 51 -4.72 6.66 -22.02
N ALA A 52 -5.07 7.86 -22.46
CA ALA A 52 -6.14 8.66 -21.88
C ALA A 52 -6.86 9.48 -22.97
N LEU A 53 -8.16 9.71 -22.77
CA LEU A 53 -9.01 10.46 -23.69
C LEU A 53 -9.88 11.44 -22.92
N GLU A 54 -10.27 12.54 -23.54
CA GLU A 54 -11.33 13.38 -23.00
C GLU A 54 -12.66 12.64 -23.20
N SER A 55 -13.44 12.46 -22.13
CA SER A 55 -14.49 11.44 -22.08
C SER A 55 -15.68 11.71 -23.02
N VAL A 56 -15.78 12.89 -23.62
CA VAL A 56 -16.89 13.28 -24.50
C VAL A 56 -16.45 13.32 -25.96
N THR A 57 -15.38 14.05 -26.21
CA THR A 57 -14.82 14.34 -27.53
C THR A 57 -13.88 13.24 -28.01
N MET A 58 -13.42 12.37 -27.11
CA MET A 58 -12.47 11.29 -27.40
C MET A 58 -11.14 11.80 -27.96
N HIS A 59 -10.79 13.06 -27.70
CA HIS A 59 -9.48 13.62 -28.05
C HIS A 59 -8.44 13.18 -27.02
N ALA A 60 -7.24 12.85 -27.51
CA ALA A 60 -6.08 12.66 -26.66
C ALA A 60 -5.56 14.00 -26.13
N GLU A 61 -4.64 13.92 -25.17
CA GLU A 61 -3.95 15.05 -24.57
C GLU A 61 -3.20 15.96 -25.59
N PRO A 62 -2.89 17.23 -25.25
CA PRO A 62 -3.08 17.88 -23.95
C PRO A 62 -4.55 18.22 -23.66
N PHE A 63 -4.98 17.96 -22.43
CA PHE A 63 -6.34 18.23 -21.98
C PHE A 63 -6.50 19.68 -21.54
N SER A 64 -7.48 20.39 -22.11
CA SER A 64 -7.88 21.69 -21.60
C SER A 64 -8.46 21.56 -20.19
N LEU A 65 -8.45 22.65 -19.42
CA LEU A 65 -9.04 22.69 -18.08
C LEU A 65 -10.58 22.69 -18.09
N ALA A 66 -11.18 23.11 -19.20
CA ALA A 66 -12.61 23.10 -19.44
C ALA A 66 -12.90 22.41 -20.79
N SER A 67 -13.89 21.50 -20.79
CA SER A 67 -14.26 20.73 -21.97
C SER A 67 -15.07 21.58 -22.95
N GLU A 68 -14.75 21.48 -24.24
CA GLU A 68 -15.53 22.09 -25.31
C GLU A 68 -16.87 21.35 -25.55
N GLY A 69 -16.94 20.06 -25.19
CA GLY A 69 -18.10 19.19 -25.34
C GLY A 69 -18.97 19.07 -24.08
N ASN A 70 -18.90 20.02 -23.15
CA ASN A 70 -19.51 19.87 -21.84
C ASN A 70 -21.06 19.74 -21.86
N PHE A 71 -21.57 18.68 -21.24
CA PHE A 71 -23.01 18.39 -21.11
C PHE A 71 -23.72 19.17 -19.98
N ASN A 72 -22.98 19.75 -19.03
CA ASN A 72 -23.53 20.49 -17.90
C ASN A 72 -22.94 21.89 -17.79
N ALA A 73 -23.68 22.92 -18.21
CA ALA A 73 -23.22 24.31 -18.16
C ALA A 73 -22.76 24.79 -16.76
N GLY A 74 -23.23 24.16 -15.68
CA GLY A 74 -22.79 24.46 -14.31
C GLY A 74 -21.45 23.82 -13.90
N ASP A 75 -20.91 22.90 -14.71
CA ASP A 75 -19.65 22.24 -14.45
C ASP A 75 -18.86 21.95 -15.74
N PRO A 76 -18.15 22.96 -16.28
CA PRO A 76 -17.38 22.83 -17.51
C PRO A 76 -16.05 22.10 -17.38
N ARG A 77 -15.71 21.58 -16.20
CA ARG A 77 -14.43 20.90 -16.02
C ARG A 77 -14.29 19.69 -16.93
N THR A 78 -13.11 19.53 -17.48
CA THR A 78 -12.78 18.40 -18.34
C THR A 78 -12.86 17.09 -17.57
N ARG A 79 -13.47 16.08 -18.20
CA ARG A 79 -13.44 14.70 -17.74
C ARG A 79 -12.45 13.94 -18.61
N ILE A 80 -11.53 13.24 -17.96
CA ILE A 80 -10.55 12.40 -18.63
C ILE A 80 -10.89 10.95 -18.31
N GLU A 81 -10.99 10.14 -19.35
CA GLU A 81 -11.05 8.69 -19.30
C GLU A 81 -9.62 8.13 -19.29
N ILE A 82 -9.30 7.36 -18.26
CA ILE A 82 -8.03 6.64 -18.11
C ILE A 82 -8.29 5.14 -18.05
N PHE A 83 -7.34 4.35 -18.57
CA PHE A 83 -7.47 2.89 -18.60
C PHE A 83 -6.57 2.21 -17.58
N CYS A 84 -7.09 1.15 -16.96
CA CYS A 84 -6.37 0.38 -15.96
C CYS A 84 -6.77 -1.10 -15.94
N MET A 85 -6.04 -1.89 -15.16
CA MET A 85 -6.33 -3.29 -14.85
C MET A 85 -6.09 -3.57 -13.37
N ASN A 86 -6.44 -4.78 -12.93
CA ASN A 86 -6.32 -5.24 -11.54
C ASN A 86 -7.15 -4.38 -10.56
N LEU A 87 -8.39 -4.05 -10.94
CA LEU A 87 -9.39 -3.49 -10.02
C LEU A 87 -10.16 -4.62 -9.34
N ASP A 88 -9.61 -5.08 -8.23
CA ASP A 88 -10.18 -6.15 -7.40
C ASP A 88 -11.26 -5.61 -6.45
N PHE A 89 -12.40 -5.21 -7.01
CA PHE A 89 -13.55 -4.73 -6.23
C PHE A 89 -14.09 -5.79 -5.27
N LEU A 90 -14.59 -5.35 -4.12
CA LEU A 90 -15.34 -6.19 -3.19
C LEU A 90 -16.74 -6.50 -3.72
N ALA A 91 -17.29 -7.63 -3.28
CA ALA A 91 -18.72 -7.90 -3.41
C ALA A 91 -19.53 -6.76 -2.77
N GLY A 92 -20.36 -6.10 -3.57
CA GLY A 92 -21.13 -4.92 -3.15
C GLY A 92 -20.57 -3.59 -3.66
N GLU A 93 -19.32 -3.55 -4.13
CA GLU A 93 -18.71 -2.37 -4.78
C GLU A 93 -18.84 -2.42 -6.31
N THR A 94 -19.70 -3.30 -6.82
CA THR A 94 -19.96 -3.42 -8.25
C THR A 94 -21.44 -3.61 -8.49
N SER A 95 -21.89 -3.13 -9.64
CA SER A 95 -23.19 -3.45 -10.22
C SER A 95 -23.01 -4.01 -11.62
N ILE A 96 -24.06 -4.64 -12.16
CA ILE A 96 -24.07 -5.17 -13.52
C ILE A 96 -24.96 -4.26 -14.38
N SER A 97 -24.39 -3.74 -15.46
CA SER A 97 -25.12 -3.05 -16.53
C SER A 97 -24.96 -3.83 -17.83
N GLY A 98 -25.98 -4.62 -18.18
CA GLY A 98 -25.88 -5.57 -19.28
C GLY A 98 -24.81 -6.64 -19.01
N ASN A 99 -23.80 -6.74 -19.87
CA ASN A 99 -22.68 -7.68 -19.73
C ASN A 99 -21.40 -7.02 -19.18
N ILE A 100 -21.53 -5.82 -18.61
CA ILE A 100 -20.43 -4.97 -18.14
C ILE A 100 -20.52 -4.84 -16.62
N LEU A 101 -19.44 -5.18 -15.92
CA LEU A 101 -19.29 -4.81 -14.51
C LEU A 101 -18.98 -3.32 -14.40
N VAL A 102 -19.77 -2.63 -13.59
CA VAL A 102 -19.60 -1.21 -13.26
C VAL A 102 -19.19 -1.15 -11.79
N GLY A 103 -18.05 -0.52 -11.50
CA GLY A 103 -17.58 -0.36 -10.12
C GLY A 103 -18.24 0.82 -9.42
N ASP A 104 -18.19 0.82 -8.09
CA ASP A 104 -18.53 2.00 -7.28
C ASP A 104 -17.37 3.01 -7.39
N PRO A 105 -17.60 4.20 -7.98
CA PRO A 105 -16.56 5.22 -8.08
C PRO A 105 -16.03 5.69 -6.73
N ASN A 106 -16.80 5.54 -5.64
CA ASN A 106 -16.36 5.93 -4.29
C ASN A 106 -15.34 4.96 -3.67
N ALA A 107 -15.19 3.74 -4.23
CA ALA A 107 -14.14 2.80 -3.81
C ALA A 107 -12.75 3.24 -4.31
N LEU A 108 -12.70 4.16 -5.28
CA LEU A 108 -11.49 4.64 -5.91
C LEU A 108 -11.12 6.05 -5.46
N THR A 109 -9.82 6.31 -5.41
CA THR A 109 -9.27 7.66 -5.29
C THR A 109 -8.27 7.89 -6.41
N VAL A 110 -8.22 9.09 -6.96
CA VAL A 110 -7.25 9.49 -7.98
C VAL A 110 -6.62 10.80 -7.59
N ASP A 111 -5.30 10.90 -7.73
CA ASP A 111 -4.49 12.07 -7.45
C ASP A 111 -3.64 12.42 -8.67
N ALA A 112 -3.42 13.72 -8.88
CA ALA A 112 -2.49 14.24 -9.87
C ALA A 112 -1.42 15.12 -9.21
N GLU A 113 -0.16 14.90 -9.56
CA GLU A 113 0.98 15.68 -9.07
C GLU A 113 1.61 16.51 -10.20
N ASP A 114 1.80 17.81 -9.98
CA ASP A 114 2.46 18.72 -10.92
C ASP A 114 3.99 18.81 -10.68
N ALA A 115 4.68 19.64 -11.49
CA ALA A 115 6.13 19.82 -11.37
C ALA A 115 6.58 20.53 -10.09
N ALA A 116 5.69 21.23 -9.41
CA ALA A 116 5.93 21.86 -8.12
C ALA A 116 5.57 20.92 -6.95
N HIS A 117 5.23 19.66 -7.23
CA HIS A 117 4.77 18.65 -6.28
C HIS A 117 3.47 19.05 -5.55
N ASN A 118 2.63 19.87 -6.19
CA ASN A 118 1.27 20.09 -5.71
C ASN A 118 0.40 18.90 -6.09
N HIS A 119 -0.41 18.45 -5.14
CA HIS A 119 -1.32 17.33 -5.30
C HIS A 119 -2.76 17.80 -5.50
N TYR A 120 -3.42 17.20 -6.49
CA TYR A 120 -4.78 17.54 -6.89
C TYR A 120 -5.65 16.28 -6.86
N PRO A 121 -6.52 16.12 -5.84
CA PRO A 121 -7.46 15.02 -5.82
C PRO A 121 -8.46 15.18 -6.97
N LEU A 122 -8.52 14.18 -7.86
CA LEU A 122 -9.46 14.13 -8.97
C LEU A 122 -10.69 13.34 -8.54
N LYS A 123 -11.88 13.89 -8.79
CA LYS A 123 -13.12 13.20 -8.47
C LYS A 123 -13.34 12.09 -9.48
N VAL A 124 -13.45 10.85 -9.01
CA VAL A 124 -13.86 9.71 -9.84
C VAL A 124 -15.38 9.81 -10.04
N GLU A 125 -15.81 9.93 -11.29
CA GLU A 125 -17.23 10.05 -11.61
C GLU A 125 -17.82 8.74 -12.16
N TYR A 126 -16.98 7.88 -12.74
CA TYR A 126 -17.42 6.62 -13.32
C TYR A 126 -16.27 5.61 -13.39
N VAL A 127 -16.59 4.32 -13.24
CA VAL A 127 -15.68 3.22 -13.50
C VAL A 127 -16.46 2.02 -14.04
N ALA A 128 -15.99 1.43 -15.13
CA ALA A 128 -16.58 0.21 -15.67
C ALA A 128 -15.56 -0.58 -16.49
N GLN A 129 -15.88 -1.85 -16.74
CA GLN A 129 -15.12 -2.66 -17.69
C GLN A 129 -15.19 -2.04 -19.09
N VAL A 130 -14.08 -2.12 -19.82
CA VAL A 130 -14.06 -1.77 -21.24
C VAL A 130 -14.94 -2.77 -21.99
N PRO A 131 -15.94 -2.30 -22.76
CA PRO A 131 -16.83 -3.19 -23.50
C PRO A 131 -16.10 -4.10 -24.49
N PRO A 132 -16.55 -5.36 -24.67
CA PRO A 132 -16.01 -6.22 -25.70
C PRO A 132 -16.40 -5.72 -27.09
N LEU A 133 -15.61 -6.07 -28.11
CA LEU A 133 -16.01 -5.89 -29.50
C LEU A 133 -16.93 -7.02 -29.91
N LEU A 134 -18.04 -6.65 -30.57
CA LEU A 134 -19.06 -7.58 -31.03
C LEU A 134 -19.05 -7.66 -32.55
N ASP A 135 -19.31 -8.85 -33.10
CA ASP A 135 -19.66 -9.00 -34.50
C ASP A 135 -21.10 -8.50 -34.78
N SER A 136 -21.52 -8.53 -36.04
CA SER A 136 -22.88 -8.14 -36.45
C SER A 136 -24.00 -9.02 -35.87
N GLN A 137 -23.65 -10.18 -35.30
CA GLN A 137 -24.57 -11.14 -34.68
C GLN A 137 -24.58 -11.00 -33.15
N GLY A 138 -23.78 -10.09 -32.59
CA GLY A 138 -23.67 -9.87 -31.14
C GLY A 138 -22.71 -10.82 -30.42
N ASN A 139 -21.91 -11.61 -31.13
CA ASN A 139 -20.91 -12.47 -30.52
C ASN A 139 -19.64 -11.68 -30.19
N ILE A 140 -19.01 -11.99 -29.06
CA ILE A 140 -17.75 -11.39 -28.65
C ILE A 140 -16.63 -11.85 -29.61
N THR A 141 -16.01 -10.90 -30.30
CA THR A 141 -14.83 -11.12 -31.17
C THR A 141 -13.53 -10.78 -30.46
N THR A 142 -13.57 -9.83 -29.53
CA THR A 142 -12.44 -9.49 -28.65
C THR A 142 -12.99 -9.09 -27.30
N ASP A 143 -12.52 -9.76 -26.25
CA ASP A 143 -12.94 -9.52 -24.89
C ASP A 143 -11.96 -8.56 -24.20
N PHE A 144 -12.43 -7.40 -23.77
CA PHE A 144 -11.64 -6.40 -23.05
C PHE A 144 -12.02 -6.27 -21.59
N ARG A 145 -12.92 -7.12 -21.09
CA ARG A 145 -13.56 -6.92 -19.78
C ARG A 145 -12.62 -7.12 -18.58
N GLY A 146 -11.37 -7.54 -18.77
CA GLY A 146 -10.33 -7.45 -17.75
C GLY A 146 -9.66 -6.07 -17.64
N LEU A 147 -9.95 -5.17 -18.58
CA LEU A 147 -9.54 -3.77 -18.57
C LEU A 147 -10.71 -2.90 -18.07
N TYR A 148 -10.36 -1.81 -17.43
CA TYR A 148 -11.29 -0.85 -16.87
C TYR A 148 -11.04 0.53 -17.45
N MET A 149 -12.13 1.23 -17.77
CA MET A 149 -12.13 2.67 -17.98
C MET A 149 -12.56 3.36 -16.68
N VAL A 150 -11.84 4.41 -16.31
CA VAL A 150 -12.12 5.25 -15.14
C VAL A 150 -12.23 6.69 -15.63
N ILE A 151 -13.37 7.32 -15.40
CA ILE A 151 -13.58 8.73 -15.75
C ILE A 151 -13.35 9.57 -14.51
N VAL A 152 -12.41 10.50 -14.61
CA VAL A 152 -12.07 11.46 -13.57
C VAL A 152 -12.35 12.88 -14.03
N ARG A 153 -12.90 13.70 -13.13
CA ARG A 153 -13.07 15.14 -13.35
C ARG A 153 -11.83 15.89 -12.87
N LEU A 154 -11.30 16.79 -13.70
CA LEU A 154 -10.20 17.67 -13.31
C LEU A 154 -10.55 18.53 -12.09
N ASN A 155 -9.56 18.78 -11.24
CA ASN A 155 -9.74 19.49 -9.98
C ASN A 155 -9.90 21.01 -10.19
N ASP A 156 -10.75 21.66 -9.40
CA ASP A 156 -11.03 23.09 -9.55
C ASP A 156 -9.86 24.01 -9.20
N SER A 157 -8.90 23.52 -8.41
CA SER A 157 -7.66 24.22 -8.08
C SER A 157 -6.60 24.16 -9.20
N MET A 158 -6.82 23.33 -10.24
CA MET A 158 -6.01 23.38 -11.46
C MET A 158 -6.44 24.60 -12.28
N THR A 159 -5.74 25.72 -12.10
CA THR A 159 -6.14 27.04 -12.65
C THR A 159 -5.28 27.53 -13.82
N SER A 160 -4.14 26.90 -14.08
CA SER A 160 -3.23 27.23 -15.18
C SER A 160 -2.93 26.03 -16.05
N ASN A 161 -2.25 26.27 -17.16
CA ASN A 161 -1.56 25.21 -17.89
C ASN A 161 -0.50 24.61 -16.97
N LEU A 162 -0.66 23.35 -16.58
CA LEU A 162 0.25 22.65 -15.66
C LEU A 162 1.36 21.90 -16.42
N GLY A 163 1.20 21.71 -17.72
CA GLY A 163 2.06 20.82 -18.48
C GLY A 163 1.73 19.36 -18.18
N ASP A 164 2.75 18.52 -18.13
CA ASP A 164 2.61 17.13 -17.69
C ASP A 164 2.36 17.03 -16.17
N VAL A 165 1.49 16.10 -15.78
CA VAL A 165 1.24 15.71 -14.38
C VAL A 165 1.36 14.19 -14.26
N LEU A 166 1.67 13.70 -13.05
CA LEU A 166 1.65 12.27 -12.74
C LEU A 166 0.34 11.88 -12.06
N LEU A 167 -0.40 10.97 -12.68
CA LEU A 167 -1.62 10.40 -12.14
C LEU A 167 -1.31 9.16 -11.32
N ARG A 168 -2.00 9.02 -10.18
CA ARG A 168 -2.04 7.80 -9.37
C ARG A 168 -3.50 7.46 -9.07
N LEU A 169 -3.85 6.19 -9.20
CA LEU A 169 -5.13 5.65 -8.78
C LEU A 169 -4.91 4.74 -7.57
N SER A 170 -5.83 4.74 -6.61
CA SER A 170 -5.80 3.80 -5.49
C SER A 170 -7.15 3.13 -5.26
N LEU A 171 -7.12 1.84 -4.92
CA LEU A 171 -8.27 1.02 -4.54
C LEU A 171 -7.96 0.34 -3.20
N HIS A 172 -8.84 0.50 -2.21
CA HIS A 172 -8.66 -0.10 -0.86
C HIS A 172 -7.30 0.21 -0.21
N GLY A 173 -6.78 1.41 -0.48
CA GLY A 173 -5.45 1.85 -0.04
C GLY A 173 -4.33 1.55 -1.04
N MET A 174 -4.43 0.46 -1.81
CA MET A 174 -3.40 0.06 -2.77
C MET A 174 -3.24 1.10 -3.88
N SER A 175 -2.08 1.74 -3.90
CA SER A 175 -1.69 2.67 -4.96
C SER A 175 -1.23 1.95 -6.23
N SER A 176 -1.60 2.50 -7.39
CA SER A 176 -1.10 2.09 -8.68
C SER A 176 0.33 2.57 -8.95
N ASN A 177 0.93 2.07 -10.04
CA ASN A 177 1.99 2.80 -10.73
C ASN A 177 1.50 4.21 -11.12
N ARG A 178 2.43 5.15 -11.30
CA ARG A 178 2.09 6.47 -11.79
C ARG A 178 2.29 6.56 -13.29
N VAL A 179 1.34 7.20 -13.97
CA VAL A 179 1.40 7.46 -15.40
C VAL A 179 1.31 8.96 -15.66
N ARG A 180 1.88 9.39 -16.78
CA ARG A 180 1.95 10.80 -17.14
C ARG A 180 0.79 11.20 -18.03
N THR A 181 0.22 12.38 -17.80
CA THR A 181 -0.77 13.00 -18.70
C THR A 181 -0.54 14.51 -18.79
N ALA A 182 -0.91 15.14 -19.89
CA ALA A 182 -0.69 16.56 -20.16
C ALA A 182 -1.98 17.37 -19.94
N ILE A 183 -1.91 18.37 -19.07
CA ILE A 183 -2.98 19.33 -18.78
C ILE A 183 -2.58 20.69 -19.36
N GLY A 184 -3.17 21.04 -20.50
CA GLY A 184 -2.98 22.30 -21.22
C GLY A 184 -1.80 22.29 -22.21
N ALA A 185 -0.68 21.63 -21.88
CA ALA A 185 0.47 21.45 -22.78
C ALA A 185 1.25 20.18 -22.45
N ILE A 186 1.98 19.66 -23.44
CA ILE A 186 2.90 18.53 -23.26
C ILE A 186 4.24 19.05 -22.72
N GLY A 187 4.81 18.36 -21.74
CA GLY A 187 6.08 18.70 -21.10
C GLY A 187 5.91 19.59 -19.85
N GLY A 188 7.02 19.91 -19.17
CA GLY A 188 7.01 20.81 -18.00
C GLY A 188 6.52 20.19 -16.69
N GLY A 189 6.28 18.87 -16.65
CA GLY A 189 5.86 18.13 -15.46
C GLY A 189 6.98 17.58 -14.59
N PRO A 190 6.65 16.91 -13.47
CA PRO A 190 7.64 16.28 -12.60
C PRO A 190 8.34 15.13 -13.34
N ALA A 191 9.51 14.71 -12.86
CA ALA A 191 10.17 13.51 -13.37
C ALA A 191 9.36 12.26 -13.03
N ASP A 192 9.46 11.21 -13.85
CA ASP A 192 8.87 9.91 -13.51
C ASP A 192 9.49 9.34 -12.22
N ASP A 193 8.73 8.48 -11.53
CA ASP A 193 9.24 7.73 -10.37
C ASP A 193 10.55 7.00 -10.69
N ALA A 194 11.45 6.92 -9.71
CA ALA A 194 12.65 6.12 -9.85
C ALA A 194 12.29 4.66 -10.15
N GLY A 195 12.75 4.15 -11.29
CA GLY A 195 12.44 2.79 -11.75
C GLY A 195 11.07 2.64 -12.42
N ALA A 196 10.35 3.73 -12.70
CA ALA A 196 9.14 3.68 -13.50
C ALA A 196 9.45 3.10 -14.89
N VAL A 197 8.58 2.19 -15.33
CA VAL A 197 8.65 1.55 -16.64
C VAL A 197 7.29 1.68 -17.34
N PRO A 198 7.26 1.68 -18.68
CA PRO A 198 5.99 1.62 -19.41
C PRO A 198 5.17 0.38 -19.03
N THR A 199 3.86 0.57 -18.86
CA THR A 199 2.84 -0.44 -18.54
C THR A 199 1.82 -0.54 -19.67
N PRO A 200 2.21 -1.00 -20.88
CA PRO A 200 1.27 -1.16 -21.99
C PRO A 200 0.19 -2.19 -21.68
N ALA A 201 -0.98 -2.01 -22.30
CA ALA A 201 -2.01 -3.02 -22.30
C ALA A 201 -1.43 -4.34 -22.85
N PRO A 202 -1.73 -5.50 -22.24
CA PRO A 202 -1.24 -6.78 -22.73
C PRO A 202 -1.88 -7.09 -24.09
N ALA A 203 -1.12 -7.77 -24.96
CA ALA A 203 -1.60 -8.16 -26.29
C ALA A 203 -2.85 -9.05 -26.22
N ASN A 204 -2.93 -9.90 -25.19
CA ASN A 204 -4.12 -10.64 -24.84
C ASN A 204 -4.74 -9.97 -23.60
N PRO A 205 -5.92 -9.34 -23.71
CA PRO A 205 -6.57 -8.72 -22.57
C PRO A 205 -6.77 -9.72 -21.41
N PRO A 206 -6.70 -9.26 -20.16
CA PRO A 206 -6.99 -10.11 -19.01
C PRO A 206 -8.44 -10.60 -19.07
N ALA A 207 -8.71 -11.75 -18.47
CA ALA A 207 -10.07 -12.23 -18.29
C ALA A 207 -10.91 -11.23 -17.47
N PRO A 208 -12.24 -11.19 -17.63
CA PRO A 208 -13.11 -10.39 -16.78
C PRO A 208 -12.84 -10.73 -15.31
N VAL A 209 -12.55 -9.70 -14.50
CA VAL A 209 -12.34 -9.92 -13.07
C VAL A 209 -13.67 -10.21 -12.39
N THR A 210 -13.63 -11.08 -11.39
CA THR A 210 -14.78 -11.39 -10.52
C THR A 210 -14.62 -10.64 -9.21
N PRO A 211 -15.67 -9.94 -8.70
CA PRO A 211 -15.59 -9.27 -7.41
C PRO A 211 -15.16 -10.23 -6.31
N LEU A 212 -14.26 -9.75 -5.45
CA LEU A 212 -13.74 -10.52 -4.34
C LEU A 212 -14.79 -10.69 -3.25
N THR A 213 -14.87 -11.91 -2.72
CA THR A 213 -15.53 -12.14 -1.44
C THR A 213 -14.73 -11.48 -0.31
N LEU A 214 -15.40 -11.19 0.82
CA LEU A 214 -14.73 -10.65 1.99
C LEU A 214 -13.55 -11.53 2.45
N ALA A 215 -13.68 -12.85 2.39
CA ALA A 215 -12.61 -13.78 2.76
C ALA A 215 -11.40 -13.68 1.80
N GLN A 216 -11.65 -13.51 0.50
CA GLN A 216 -10.58 -13.32 -0.49
C GLN A 216 -9.86 -11.99 -0.31
N PHE A 217 -10.60 -10.92 -0.03
CA PHE A 217 -10.02 -9.62 0.30
C PHE A 217 -9.19 -9.67 1.59
N GLN A 218 -9.71 -10.30 2.64
CA GLN A 218 -8.95 -10.49 3.88
C GLN A 218 -7.64 -11.25 3.65
N ALA A 219 -7.63 -12.23 2.74
CA ALA A 219 -6.41 -12.93 2.36
C ALA A 219 -5.36 -12.01 1.71
N GLN A 220 -5.76 -10.90 1.08
CA GLN A 220 -4.82 -9.92 0.51
C GLN A 220 -3.97 -9.25 1.58
N PHE A 221 -4.47 -9.02 2.80
CA PHE A 221 -3.67 -8.46 3.91
C PHE A 221 -2.51 -9.36 4.36
N SER A 222 -2.53 -10.63 3.96
CA SER A 222 -1.42 -11.55 4.17
C SER A 222 -0.35 -11.45 3.07
N ASN A 223 -0.60 -10.70 1.99
CA ASN A 223 0.34 -10.51 0.90
C ASN A 223 1.34 -9.38 1.22
N PRO A 224 2.66 -9.67 1.24
CA PRO A 224 3.75 -8.68 1.27
C PRO A 224 3.57 -7.45 0.36
N SER A 225 2.96 -7.61 -0.82
CA SER A 225 2.79 -6.51 -1.78
C SER A 225 1.93 -5.38 -1.23
N MET A 226 0.96 -5.68 -0.36
CA MET A 226 0.15 -4.67 0.33
C MET A 226 1.00 -3.76 1.23
N ALA A 227 2.00 -4.35 1.89
CA ALA A 227 2.91 -3.63 2.77
C ALA A 227 4.08 -2.95 2.03
N ALA A 228 4.25 -3.22 0.73
CA ALA A 228 5.34 -2.66 -0.07
C ALA A 228 5.17 -1.17 -0.36
N GLY A 229 3.92 -0.71 -0.55
CA GLY A 229 3.58 0.69 -0.85
C GLY A 229 3.52 1.63 0.36
N PRO A 230 3.03 2.87 0.17
CA PRO A 230 2.80 3.85 1.25
C PRO A 230 1.91 3.32 2.38
N ASP A 231 1.06 2.34 2.11
CA ASP A 231 0.17 1.72 3.08
C ASP A 231 0.91 1.00 4.21
N GLY A 232 2.08 0.41 3.93
CA GLY A 232 2.89 -0.23 4.96
C GLY A 232 3.35 0.78 6.02
N VAL A 233 3.72 1.99 5.59
CA VAL A 233 4.11 3.08 6.49
C VAL A 233 2.89 3.57 7.29
N ARG A 234 1.77 3.87 6.62
CA ARG A 234 0.53 4.31 7.29
C ARG A 234 0.05 3.29 8.32
N PHE A 235 0.13 2.00 7.99
CA PHE A 235 -0.21 0.92 8.90
C PHE A 235 0.71 0.91 10.13
N LEU A 236 2.02 1.11 9.96
CA LEU A 236 2.96 1.17 11.08
C LEU A 236 2.80 2.44 11.91
N GLU A 237 2.45 3.58 11.33
CA GLU A 237 2.10 4.80 12.09
C GLU A 237 0.92 4.55 13.04
N GLN A 238 -0.03 3.70 12.63
CA GLN A 238 -1.18 3.32 13.44
C GLN A 238 -0.90 2.23 14.47
N THR A 239 0.17 1.45 14.28
CA THR A 239 0.46 0.27 15.12
C THR A 239 1.75 0.36 15.93
N THR A 240 2.55 1.42 15.74
CA THR A 240 3.82 1.69 16.45
C THR A 240 3.83 3.11 17.04
N TRP A 241 4.90 3.50 17.75
CA TRP A 241 5.12 4.88 18.21
C TRP A 241 6.00 5.72 17.28
N GLY A 242 6.20 5.25 16.07
CA GLY A 242 7.11 5.82 15.09
C GLY A 242 7.71 4.68 14.28
N PRO A 243 7.28 4.48 13.03
CA PRO A 243 7.81 3.40 12.21
C PRO A 243 9.31 3.55 11.99
N SER A 244 10.06 2.45 12.14
CA SER A 244 11.44 2.35 11.72
C SER A 244 11.59 1.60 10.39
N ASP A 245 12.74 1.75 9.72
CA ASP A 245 13.05 0.99 8.50
C ASP A 245 13.05 -0.53 8.74
N SER A 246 13.42 -0.96 9.96
CA SER A 246 13.32 -2.37 10.39
C SER A 246 11.88 -2.83 10.49
N ASP A 247 10.97 -2.01 11.03
CA ASP A 247 9.55 -2.36 11.13
C ASP A 247 8.93 -2.50 9.75
N LEU A 248 9.26 -1.58 8.83
CA LEU A 248 8.78 -1.63 7.45
C LEU A 248 9.33 -2.85 6.71
N THR A 249 10.61 -3.17 6.89
CA THR A 249 11.22 -4.37 6.29
C THR A 249 10.57 -5.64 6.82
N HIS A 250 10.31 -5.71 8.13
CA HIS A 250 9.64 -6.84 8.75
C HIS A 250 8.21 -6.99 8.24
N LEU A 251 7.41 -5.91 8.26
CA LEU A 251 6.04 -5.91 7.74
C LEU A 251 5.97 -6.36 6.28
N ARG A 252 6.91 -5.88 5.44
CA ARG A 252 7.03 -6.30 4.04
C ARG A 252 7.39 -7.78 3.90
N SER A 253 8.02 -8.40 4.88
CA SER A 253 8.38 -9.82 4.81
C SER A 253 7.24 -10.76 5.21
N ILE A 254 6.39 -10.35 6.17
CA ILE A 254 5.34 -11.22 6.74
C ILE A 254 3.90 -10.82 6.38
N GLY A 255 3.69 -9.59 5.91
CA GLY A 255 2.37 -9.03 5.66
C GLY A 255 1.67 -8.48 6.92
N MET A 256 0.61 -7.67 6.73
CA MET A 256 -0.07 -6.97 7.81
C MET A 256 -0.78 -7.92 8.79
N GLN A 257 -1.43 -8.97 8.28
CA GLN A 257 -2.15 -9.92 9.14
C GLN A 257 -1.20 -10.69 10.07
N ALA A 258 -0.06 -11.16 9.55
CA ALA A 258 0.93 -11.86 10.35
C ALA A 258 1.53 -10.94 11.41
N TYR A 259 1.81 -9.68 11.06
CA TYR A 259 2.27 -8.67 12.01
C TYR A 259 1.27 -8.48 13.15
N LEU A 260 -0.03 -8.32 12.87
CA LEU A 260 -1.06 -8.21 13.91
C LEU A 260 -1.09 -9.45 14.81
N ASN A 261 -0.96 -10.64 14.24
CA ASN A 261 -0.90 -11.88 15.00
C ASN A 261 0.31 -11.89 15.95
N GLU A 262 1.49 -11.44 15.52
CA GLU A 262 2.65 -11.29 16.42
C GLU A 262 2.35 -10.35 17.59
N GLN A 263 1.70 -9.21 17.32
CA GLN A 263 1.31 -8.26 18.37
C GLN A 263 0.36 -8.90 19.40
N PHE A 264 -0.62 -9.69 18.94
CA PHE A 264 -1.63 -10.33 19.80
C PHE A 264 -1.12 -11.54 20.56
N THR A 265 -0.20 -12.30 19.96
CA THR A 265 0.33 -13.55 20.53
C THR A 265 1.55 -13.34 21.42
N THR A 266 2.18 -12.16 21.37
CA THR A 266 3.31 -11.86 22.26
C THR A 266 2.84 -11.98 23.71
N ALA A 267 3.60 -12.65 24.56
CA ALA A 267 3.21 -12.85 25.96
C ALA A 267 3.22 -11.52 26.73
N PRO A 268 2.30 -11.31 27.69
CA PRO A 268 2.34 -10.19 28.63
C PRO A 268 3.66 -10.17 29.41
N GLN A 269 4.16 -8.98 29.72
CA GLN A 269 5.46 -8.81 30.36
C GLN A 269 5.51 -9.35 31.80
N PHE A 270 4.41 -9.21 32.52
CA PHE A 270 4.31 -9.58 33.93
C PHE A 270 3.20 -10.62 34.09
N VAL A 271 3.51 -11.69 34.82
CA VAL A 271 2.58 -12.76 35.16
C VAL A 271 2.60 -12.92 36.67
N ASP A 272 1.45 -12.71 37.31
CA ASP A 272 1.24 -12.94 38.73
C ASP A 272 0.98 -14.43 38.97
N GLY A 273 2.04 -15.18 39.25
CA GLY A 273 2.02 -16.65 39.38
C GLY A 273 0.96 -17.25 40.33
N PRO A 274 0.55 -16.60 41.43
CA PRO A 274 -0.52 -17.07 42.31
C PRO A 274 -1.95 -16.85 41.79
N ASN A 275 -2.19 -15.79 41.01
CA ASN A 275 -3.54 -15.39 40.58
C ASN A 275 -3.78 -15.53 39.07
N ASN A 276 -2.78 -15.96 38.32
CA ASN A 276 -2.79 -16.06 36.85
C ASN A 276 -3.20 -14.75 36.16
N LEU A 277 -2.94 -13.61 36.81
CA LEU A 277 -3.16 -12.28 36.24
C LEU A 277 -1.96 -11.93 35.37
N SER A 278 -2.19 -11.64 34.10
CA SER A 278 -1.13 -11.28 33.14
C SER A 278 -1.32 -9.84 32.68
N SER A 279 -0.26 -9.03 32.75
CA SER A 279 -0.29 -7.60 32.44
C SER A 279 1.00 -7.15 31.75
N ASN A 280 0.91 -6.06 31.00
CA ASN A 280 2.09 -5.35 30.46
C ASN A 280 2.69 -4.35 31.46
N TYR A 281 2.03 -4.20 32.60
CA TYR A 281 2.44 -3.34 33.70
C TYR A 281 2.69 -4.16 34.96
N PRO A 282 3.71 -3.79 35.75
CA PRO A 282 4.02 -4.49 36.98
C PRO A 282 2.83 -4.41 37.93
N LEU A 283 2.56 -5.51 38.64
CA LEU A 283 1.63 -5.48 39.75
C LEU A 283 2.20 -4.54 40.81
N THR A 284 1.48 -3.46 41.12
CA THR A 284 1.85 -2.59 42.23
C THR A 284 1.34 -3.19 43.52
N THR A 285 2.22 -3.36 44.52
CA THR A 285 1.81 -3.75 45.87
C THR A 285 0.76 -2.77 46.38
N LEU A 286 -0.30 -3.28 47.02
CA LEU A 286 -1.30 -2.41 47.64
C LEU A 286 -0.66 -1.61 48.77
N TYR A 287 -0.61 -0.30 48.61
CA TYR A 287 -0.19 0.63 49.67
C TYR A 287 -1.41 1.19 50.40
N PRO A 288 -1.31 1.47 51.72
CA PRO A 288 -2.38 2.13 52.45
C PRO A 288 -2.72 3.48 51.81
N ILE A 289 -4.00 3.82 51.73
CA ILE A 289 -4.49 5.09 51.15
C ILE A 289 -3.85 6.31 51.84
N ASN A 290 -3.55 6.18 53.14
CA ASN A 290 -2.84 7.20 53.91
C ASN A 290 -1.33 6.92 53.90
N PHE A 291 -0.52 7.95 53.65
CA PHE A 291 0.93 7.82 53.66
C PHE A 291 1.45 7.49 55.08
N PRO A 292 2.31 6.46 55.25
CA PRO A 292 2.93 6.17 56.53
C PRO A 292 4.00 7.22 56.87
N VAL A 293 4.29 7.42 58.15
CA VAL A 293 5.40 8.27 58.61
C VAL A 293 6.48 7.40 59.25
N PRO A 294 7.76 7.51 58.83
CA PRO A 294 8.30 8.41 57.81
C PRO A 294 8.13 7.87 56.37
N CYS A 295 7.71 8.74 55.45
CA CYS A 295 7.72 8.50 54.01
C CYS A 295 8.41 9.69 53.36
N ASP A 296 9.54 9.46 52.71
CA ASP A 296 10.32 10.49 52.02
C ASP A 296 9.78 10.77 50.60
N ALA A 297 10.46 11.64 49.86
CA ALA A 297 10.04 12.00 48.50
C ALA A 297 10.03 10.80 47.53
N ASN A 298 10.93 9.83 47.71
CA ASN A 298 10.96 8.62 46.89
C ASN A 298 9.77 7.71 47.22
N CYS A 299 9.47 7.52 48.50
CA CYS A 299 8.31 6.77 48.96
C CYS A 299 6.99 7.36 48.43
N LEU A 300 6.84 8.69 48.44
CA LEU A 300 5.68 9.37 47.85
C LEU A 300 5.59 9.14 46.35
N ARG A 301 6.69 9.37 45.62
CA ARG A 301 6.73 9.19 44.16
C ARG A 301 6.40 7.75 43.75
N ASP A 302 7.04 6.77 44.38
CA ASP A 302 7.01 5.38 43.93
C ASP A 302 5.73 4.64 44.32
N ASN A 303 5.01 5.08 45.37
CA ASN A 303 3.83 4.36 45.89
C ASN A 303 2.52 5.16 45.86
N TYR A 304 2.60 6.49 45.75
CA TYR A 304 1.43 7.39 45.85
C TYR A 304 1.21 8.24 44.60
N THR A 305 1.91 7.96 43.49
CA THR A 305 1.72 8.64 42.21
C THR A 305 1.73 7.66 41.04
N LEU A 306 1.34 8.14 39.85
CA LEU A 306 1.40 7.35 38.60
C LEU A 306 2.83 7.16 38.07
N TYR A 307 3.86 7.63 38.77
CA TYR A 307 5.24 7.60 38.29
C TYR A 307 5.72 6.20 37.85
N PRO A 308 5.48 5.10 38.59
CA PRO A 308 5.90 3.77 38.15
C PRO A 308 5.20 3.32 36.87
N LEU A 309 3.90 3.64 36.73
CA LEU A 309 3.11 3.32 35.55
C LEU A 309 3.61 4.08 34.32
N GLN A 310 3.85 5.38 34.47
CA GLN A 310 4.39 6.23 33.41
C GLN A 310 5.79 5.79 33.00
N ASN A 311 6.66 5.47 33.97
CA ASN A 311 8.01 4.99 33.68
C ASN A 311 7.98 3.63 32.96
N GLN A 312 7.09 2.72 33.35
CA GLN A 312 6.90 1.45 32.65
C GLN A 312 6.36 1.66 31.24
N PHE A 313 5.38 2.56 31.06
CA PHE A 313 4.83 2.90 29.75
C PHE A 313 5.95 3.38 28.81
N ILE A 314 6.75 4.37 29.22
CA ILE A 314 7.87 4.87 28.41
C ILE A 314 8.94 3.79 28.17
N THR A 315 9.19 2.92 29.15
CA THR A 315 10.10 1.79 28.93
C THR A 315 9.56 0.85 27.86
N ASN A 316 8.26 0.55 27.89
CA ASN A 316 7.63 -0.33 26.92
C ASN A 316 7.60 0.31 25.53
N THR A 317 7.28 1.60 25.43
CA THR A 317 7.23 2.33 24.16
C THR A 317 8.58 2.31 23.43
N LEU A 318 9.70 2.31 24.16
CA LEU A 318 11.05 2.37 23.58
C LEU A 318 11.69 0.99 23.33
N SER A 319 11.25 -0.06 24.03
CA SER A 319 12.00 -1.33 24.07
C SER A 319 11.23 -2.57 23.65
N ARG A 320 9.89 -2.50 23.51
CA ARG A 320 9.07 -3.67 23.27
C ARG A 320 8.71 -3.86 21.79
N PRO A 321 8.66 -5.09 21.28
CA PRO A 321 8.26 -5.35 19.89
C PRO A 321 6.74 -5.34 19.69
N ASP A 322 5.94 -5.46 20.75
CA ASP A 322 4.47 -5.50 20.74
C ASP A 322 3.84 -4.12 20.91
N GLN A 323 4.36 -3.12 20.18
CA GLN A 323 3.97 -1.72 20.32
C GLN A 323 2.46 -1.51 20.29
N LEU A 324 1.75 -2.15 19.35
CA LEU A 324 0.28 -2.06 19.24
C LEU A 324 -0.40 -2.47 20.55
N ARG A 325 0.03 -3.60 21.13
CA ARG A 325 -0.54 -4.09 22.39
C ARG A 325 -0.23 -3.14 23.54
N GLN A 326 0.95 -2.53 23.57
CA GLN A 326 1.31 -1.53 24.57
C GLN A 326 0.45 -0.26 24.46
N ARG A 327 0.10 0.18 23.23
CA ARG A 327 -0.84 1.31 23.02
C ARG A 327 -2.19 1.06 23.66
N VAL A 328 -2.75 -0.13 23.41
CA VAL A 328 -4.06 -0.53 23.94
C VAL A 328 -3.98 -0.74 25.46
N SER A 329 -2.93 -1.41 25.94
CA SER A 329 -2.78 -1.74 27.37
C SER A 329 -2.72 -0.50 28.24
N PHE A 330 -2.06 0.57 27.80
CA PHE A 330 -2.03 1.84 28.54
C PHE A 330 -3.41 2.50 28.61
N ALA A 331 -4.18 2.45 27.52
CA ALA A 331 -5.48 3.12 27.41
C ALA A 331 -6.57 2.49 28.29
N VAL A 332 -6.37 1.24 28.74
CA VAL A 332 -7.34 0.46 29.52
C VAL A 332 -6.88 0.16 30.96
N HIS A 333 -5.76 0.74 31.40
CA HIS A 333 -5.21 0.57 32.75
C HIS A 333 -5.74 1.66 33.70
#